data_AF-A0A843FJ37-F1
#
_entry.id   AF-A0A843FJ37-F1
#
_cell.length_a   1.000
_cell.length_b   1.000
_cell.length_c   1.000
_cell.angle_alpha   90.00
_cell.angle_beta   90.00
_cell.angle_gamma   90.00
#
_symmetry.space_group_name_H-M   'P 1'
#
loop_
_entity.id
_entity.type
_entity.pdbx_description
1 polymer ?
#
loop_
_entity_poly.entity_id
_entity_poly.type
_entity_poly.pdbx_seq_one_letter_code
_entity_poly.pdbx_strand_id
1 'polypeptide(L)'
;FVIGSIIGTPYISFLSSICVSLIPYHPYAFAMASGIGSASMNAAALVPLVHTYPAMATQLEAFAGCSNILSFCLGIYMCIFVSLPLAEKLYKWLSPKLGKGNAHIDDDGYRPDEVYEDDDVIDDLNVGKLKRWGALLFGFSIIVAVGNVVGYHTSFVDSFIAMIIISIITIIGMSLERIIPVHIPSIIFISLIGLFVAIPGVPTADFVAQYVSQVELTTICTAFLGYVGIAIGKDWEEFKRIGWRGVIVALIVITGTYLGSASIANLTLFVTGMI
;
A
#
# COMPACT_ATOMS: atom_id res chain seq x y z
N PHE A 1 -10.42 3.39 3.39
CA PHE A 1 -9.14 3.54 2.67
C PHE A 1 -8.46 4.89 2.94
N VAL A 2 -9.14 6.00 2.65
CA VAL A 2 -8.59 7.37 2.70
C VAL A 2 -8.05 7.78 4.09
N ILE A 3 -8.86 7.67 5.14
CA ILE A 3 -8.44 7.98 6.52
C ILE A 3 -7.26 7.11 6.97
N GLY A 4 -7.32 5.81 6.66
CA GLY A 4 -6.25 4.87 6.97
C GLY A 4 -4.93 5.24 6.30
N SER A 5 -4.96 5.65 5.04
CA SER A 5 -3.72 6.02 4.33
C SER A 5 -3.18 7.38 4.76
N ILE A 6 -4.03 8.39 5.01
CA ILE A 6 -3.57 9.73 5.37
C ILE A 6 -3.13 9.82 6.83
N ILE A 7 -3.97 9.35 7.75
CA ILE A 7 -3.71 9.44 9.18
C ILE A 7 -2.86 8.25 9.63
N GLY A 8 -3.09 7.09 9.03
CA GLY A 8 -2.37 5.88 9.40
C GLY A 8 -0.92 5.86 8.93
N THR A 9 -0.54 6.54 7.84
CA THR A 9 0.87 6.63 7.40
C THR A 9 1.78 7.28 8.46
N PRO A 10 1.53 8.51 8.96
CA PRO A 10 2.38 9.09 10.00
C PRO A 10 2.29 8.28 11.30
N TYR A 11 1.12 7.73 11.61
CA TYR A 11 0.92 6.94 12.81
C TYR A 11 1.71 5.61 12.79
N ILE A 12 1.67 4.86 11.70
CA ILE A 12 2.36 3.57 11.60
C ILE A 12 3.88 3.75 11.57
N SER A 13 4.38 4.87 11.02
CA SER A 13 5.79 5.23 11.13
C SER A 13 6.21 5.40 12.59
N PHE A 14 5.42 6.16 13.34
CA PHE A 14 5.65 6.34 14.78
C PHE A 14 5.53 5.02 15.56
N LEU A 15 4.49 4.23 15.28
CA LEU A 15 4.27 2.93 15.91
C LEU A 15 5.44 1.97 15.64
N SER A 16 5.89 1.88 14.37
CA SER A 16 7.02 1.03 13.97
C SER A 16 8.28 1.38 14.75
N SER A 17 8.61 2.68 14.84
CA SER A 17 9.75 3.18 15.62
C SER A 17 9.70 2.74 17.10
N ILE A 18 8.52 2.83 17.72
CA ILE A 18 8.31 2.38 19.10
C ILE A 18 8.43 0.87 19.22
N CYS A 19 7.79 0.10 18.34
CA CYS A 19 7.78 -1.36 18.39
C CYS A 19 9.19 -1.94 18.27
N VAL A 20 10.00 -1.41 17.35
CA VAL A 20 11.40 -1.81 17.19
C VAL A 20 12.21 -1.58 18.46
N SER A 21 11.91 -0.51 19.19
CA SER A 21 12.64 -0.14 20.41
C SER A 21 12.17 -0.90 21.65
N LEU A 22 10.88 -1.26 21.73
CA LEU A 22 10.27 -1.84 22.95
C LEU A 22 10.05 -3.34 22.89
N ILE A 23 9.81 -3.91 21.71
CA ILE A 23 9.42 -5.31 21.55
C ILE A 23 10.61 -6.08 20.95
N PRO A 24 11.12 -7.12 21.63
CA PRO A 24 12.29 -7.87 21.18
C PRO A 24 11.94 -8.89 20.10
N TYR A 25 11.33 -8.44 18.99
CA TYR A 25 11.13 -9.25 17.79
C TYR A 25 12.23 -8.97 16.77
N HIS A 26 12.44 -9.94 15.88
CA HIS A 26 13.43 -9.78 14.82
C HIS A 26 13.01 -8.67 13.83
N PRO A 27 13.93 -7.83 13.31
CA PRO A 27 13.59 -6.76 12.37
C PRO A 27 12.82 -7.22 11.14
N TYR A 28 13.10 -8.42 10.63
CA TYR A 28 12.33 -9.03 9.53
C TYR A 28 10.85 -9.22 9.86
N ALA A 29 10.49 -9.49 11.12
CA ALA A 29 9.10 -9.62 11.53
C ALA A 29 8.36 -8.28 11.41
N PHE A 30 8.99 -7.20 11.83
CA PHE A 30 8.44 -5.85 11.69
C PHE A 30 8.37 -5.39 10.23
N ALA A 31 9.36 -5.74 9.41
CA ALA A 31 9.31 -5.50 7.97
C ALA A 31 8.18 -6.31 7.29
N MET A 32 7.98 -7.58 7.63
CA MET A 32 6.82 -8.32 7.11
C MET A 32 5.50 -7.71 7.59
N ALA A 33 5.46 -7.21 8.83
CA ALA A 33 4.28 -6.58 9.41
C ALA A 33 3.93 -5.23 8.78
N SER A 34 4.86 -4.52 8.15
CA SER A 34 4.56 -3.29 7.42
C SER A 34 3.76 -3.53 6.14
N GLY A 35 3.79 -4.76 5.60
CA GLY A 35 3.05 -5.19 4.42
C GLY A 35 1.54 -5.36 4.62
N ILE A 36 0.88 -4.38 5.24
CA ILE A 36 -0.55 -4.42 5.61
C ILE A 36 -1.52 -4.22 4.43
N GLY A 37 -1.05 -4.23 3.18
CA GLY A 37 -1.87 -3.98 1.98
C GLY A 37 -2.03 -2.49 1.67
N SER A 38 -1.05 -1.66 2.02
CA SER A 38 -0.99 -0.24 1.67
C SER A 38 0.45 0.15 1.38
N ALA A 39 0.70 0.60 0.15
CA ALA A 39 2.05 1.00 -0.27
C ALA A 39 2.59 2.16 0.58
N SER A 40 1.75 3.16 0.89
CA SER A 40 2.17 4.33 1.66
C SER A 40 2.46 4.01 3.13
N MET A 41 1.63 3.17 3.75
CA MET A 41 1.82 2.76 5.14
C MET A 41 2.99 1.79 5.26
N ASN A 42 3.19 0.90 4.28
CA ASN A 42 4.35 0.03 4.19
C ASN A 42 5.64 0.86 4.16
N ALA A 43 5.71 1.87 3.28
CA ALA A 43 6.85 2.77 3.20
C ALA A 43 7.12 3.49 4.52
N ALA A 44 6.07 4.05 5.13
CA ALA A 44 6.23 4.82 6.35
C ALA A 44 6.67 3.97 7.55
N ALA A 45 6.21 2.73 7.65
CA ALA A 45 6.62 1.78 8.69
C ALA A 45 8.04 1.23 8.46
N LEU A 46 8.48 1.13 7.20
CA LEU A 46 9.84 0.71 6.83
C LEU A 46 10.91 1.74 7.18
N VAL A 47 10.61 3.04 7.05
CA VAL A 47 11.61 4.11 7.26
C VAL A 47 12.34 3.98 8.62
N PRO A 48 11.66 3.85 9.78
CA PRO A 48 12.33 3.64 11.06
C PRO A 48 13.15 2.35 11.14
N LEU A 49 12.72 1.28 10.44
CA LEU A 49 13.41 -0.02 10.43
C LEU A 49 14.72 0.06 9.68
N VAL A 50 14.70 0.61 8.46
CA VAL A 50 15.87 0.78 7.61
C VAL A 50 16.88 1.75 8.24
N HIS A 51 16.40 2.79 8.91
CA HIS A 51 17.27 3.72 9.63
C HIS A 51 17.92 3.07 10.86
N THR A 52 17.20 2.23 11.60
CA THR A 52 17.73 1.51 12.77
C THR A 52 18.68 0.38 12.38
N TYR A 53 18.40 -0.33 11.27
CA TYR A 53 19.15 -1.49 10.80
C TYR A 53 19.63 -1.32 9.35
N PRO A 54 20.55 -0.36 9.07
CA PRO A 54 20.96 -0.02 7.71
C PRO A 54 21.65 -1.18 6.98
N ALA A 55 22.34 -2.06 7.72
CA ALA A 55 22.98 -3.25 7.14
C ALA A 55 21.98 -4.27 6.56
N MET A 56 20.69 -4.18 6.93
CA MET A 56 19.64 -5.11 6.55
C MET A 56 18.60 -4.45 5.61
N ALA A 57 18.84 -3.20 5.18
CA ALA A 57 17.86 -2.37 4.47
C ALA A 57 17.20 -3.09 3.29
N THR A 58 18.02 -3.63 2.38
CA THR A 58 17.56 -4.34 1.18
C THR A 58 16.69 -5.55 1.54
N GLN A 59 17.01 -6.26 2.62
CA GLN A 59 16.24 -7.43 3.06
C GLN A 59 14.92 -7.00 3.68
N LEU A 60 14.92 -5.94 4.49
CA LEU A 60 13.71 -5.37 5.09
C LEU A 60 12.73 -4.89 4.01
N GLU A 61 13.22 -4.13 3.02
CA GLU A 61 12.42 -3.68 1.88
C GLU A 61 11.87 -4.86 1.07
N ALA A 62 12.67 -5.90 0.83
CA ALA A 62 12.22 -7.09 0.13
C ALA A 62 11.13 -7.84 0.89
N PHE A 63 11.31 -8.09 2.20
CA PHE A 63 10.30 -8.78 3.02
C PHE A 63 8.99 -7.99 3.12
N ALA A 64 9.10 -6.67 3.31
CA ALA A 64 7.97 -5.76 3.37
C ALA A 64 7.24 -5.66 2.03
N GLY A 65 7.98 -5.50 0.93
CA GLY A 65 7.42 -5.47 -0.43
C GLY A 65 6.69 -6.77 -0.79
N CYS A 66 7.31 -7.93 -0.53
CA CYS A 66 6.70 -9.23 -0.74
C CYS A 66 5.43 -9.42 0.10
N SER A 67 5.48 -9.10 1.40
CA SER A 67 4.32 -9.16 2.29
C SER A 67 3.18 -8.24 1.80
N ASN A 68 3.51 -7.04 1.34
CA ASN A 68 2.53 -6.09 0.83
C ASN A 68 1.84 -6.59 -0.45
N ILE A 69 2.60 -7.19 -1.39
CA ILE A 69 2.03 -7.82 -2.58
C ILE A 69 1.09 -8.96 -2.19
N LEU A 70 1.50 -9.84 -1.27
CA LEU A 70 0.65 -10.92 -0.78
C LEU A 70 -0.64 -10.39 -0.15
N SER A 71 -0.57 -9.31 0.63
CA SER A 71 -1.75 -8.66 1.21
C SER A 71 -2.69 -8.07 0.15
N PHE A 72 -2.18 -7.52 -0.95
CA PHE A 72 -3.04 -7.10 -2.07
C PHE A 72 -3.68 -8.29 -2.79
N CYS A 73 -2.91 -9.35 -3.07
CA CYS A 73 -3.41 -10.55 -3.75
C CYS A 73 -4.47 -11.29 -2.94
N LEU A 74 -4.22 -11.48 -1.64
CA LEU A 74 -5.06 -12.28 -0.74
C LEU A 74 -6.14 -11.44 -0.06
N GLY A 75 -5.96 -10.11 0.02
CA GLY A 75 -6.82 -9.22 0.79
C GLY A 75 -8.28 -9.28 0.38
N ILE A 76 -8.56 -9.31 -0.93
CA ILE A 76 -9.95 -9.40 -1.42
C ILE A 76 -10.63 -10.71 -1.00
N TYR A 77 -9.91 -11.83 -1.07
CA TYR A 77 -10.41 -13.14 -0.66
C TYR A 77 -10.60 -13.22 0.85
N MET A 78 -9.65 -12.68 1.63
CA MET A 78 -9.78 -12.58 3.08
C MET A 78 -10.99 -11.73 3.48
N CYS A 79 -11.24 -10.61 2.77
CA CYS A 79 -12.42 -9.79 3.01
C CYS A 79 -13.72 -10.57 2.79
N ILE A 80 -13.86 -11.28 1.67
CA ILE A 80 -15.07 -12.01 1.30
C ILE A 80 -15.30 -13.21 2.22
N PHE A 81 -14.28 -14.04 2.43
CA PHE A 81 -14.45 -15.33 3.11
C PHE A 81 -14.27 -15.28 4.63
N VAL A 82 -13.55 -14.27 5.15
CA VAL A 82 -13.22 -14.20 6.58
C VAL A 82 -13.75 -12.91 7.21
N SER A 83 -13.39 -11.74 6.68
CA SER A 83 -13.72 -10.47 7.32
C SER A 83 -15.22 -10.19 7.32
N LEU A 84 -15.92 -10.40 6.20
CA LEU A 84 -17.37 -10.19 6.09
C LEU A 84 -18.18 -11.09 7.06
N PRO A 85 -18.00 -12.43 7.08
CA PRO A 85 -18.74 -13.27 8.02
C PRO A 85 -18.35 -13.01 9.47
N LEU A 86 -17.09 -12.63 9.74
CA LEU A 86 -16.65 -12.28 11.08
C LEU A 86 -17.24 -10.94 11.54
N ALA A 87 -17.29 -9.94 10.66
CA ALA A 87 -17.89 -8.64 10.93
C ALA A 87 -19.38 -8.78 11.23
N GLU A 88 -20.12 -9.60 10.46
CA GLU A 88 -21.54 -9.84 10.72
C GLU A 88 -21.76 -10.53 12.09
N LYS A 89 -20.95 -11.53 12.43
CA LYS A 89 -21.00 -12.20 13.74
C LYS A 89 -20.67 -11.24 14.88
N LEU A 90 -19.61 -10.46 14.75
CA LEU A 90 -19.19 -9.51 15.76
C LEU A 90 -20.25 -8.42 15.94
N TYR A 91 -20.82 -7.92 14.85
CA TYR A 91 -21.90 -6.94 14.90
C TYR A 91 -23.13 -7.49 15.62
N LYS A 92 -23.62 -8.70 15.28
CA LYS A 92 -24.74 -9.34 15.98
C LYS A 92 -24.48 -9.56 17.46
N TRP A 93 -23.23 -9.85 17.84
CA TRP A 93 -22.86 -10.08 19.23
C TRP A 93 -22.69 -8.78 20.05
N LEU A 94 -22.13 -7.75 19.42
CA LEU A 94 -21.71 -6.52 20.09
C LEU A 94 -22.78 -5.43 20.05
N SER A 95 -23.57 -5.36 18.98
CA SER A 95 -24.72 -4.45 18.83
C SER A 95 -25.68 -4.48 20.03
N PRO A 96 -26.15 -5.65 20.53
CA PRO A 96 -27.04 -5.68 21.70
C PRO A 96 -26.37 -5.28 23.03
N LYS A 97 -25.04 -5.35 23.12
CA LYS A 97 -24.29 -5.04 24.36
C LYS A 97 -23.83 -3.58 24.44
N LEU A 98 -23.50 -2.98 23.29
CA LEU A 98 -23.05 -1.59 23.19
C LEU A 98 -24.18 -0.63 22.76
N GLY A 99 -25.20 -1.13 22.05
CA GLY A 99 -26.34 -0.36 21.55
C GLY A 99 -27.41 -0.12 22.60
N LYS A 100 -27.08 0.62 23.68
CA LYS A 100 -28.10 1.31 24.48
C LYS A 100 -28.27 2.73 23.95
N GLY A 101 -29.04 2.86 22.89
CA GLY A 101 -29.41 4.15 22.31
C GLY A 101 -29.68 4.01 20.82
N ASN A 102 -30.74 4.66 20.36
CA ASN A 102 -31.09 4.82 18.96
C ASN A 102 -29.95 5.50 18.19
N ALA A 103 -28.89 4.76 17.87
CA ALA A 103 -28.06 5.08 16.74
C ALA A 103 -28.88 4.71 15.50
N HIS A 104 -29.89 5.53 15.20
CA HIS A 104 -30.16 5.83 13.82
C HIS A 104 -28.84 6.43 13.33
N ILE A 105 -28.03 5.60 12.66
CA ILE A 105 -27.16 6.15 11.65
C ILE A 105 -28.18 6.75 10.69
N ASP A 106 -28.28 8.08 10.67
CA ASP A 106 -28.86 8.73 9.50
C ASP A 106 -28.07 8.14 8.35
N ASP A 107 -28.72 7.22 7.64
CA ASP A 107 -28.20 6.63 6.43
C ASP A 107 -27.84 7.82 5.55
N ASP A 108 -26.55 8.07 5.43
CA ASP A 108 -26.02 9.28 4.82
C ASP A 108 -26.27 9.31 3.31
N GLY A 109 -27.06 8.36 2.82
CA GLY A 109 -27.27 8.06 1.42
C GLY A 109 -26.50 6.82 1.02
N TYR A 110 -26.72 5.67 1.67
CA TYR A 110 -26.55 4.38 1.02
C TYR A 110 -27.55 4.31 -0.13
N ARG A 111 -27.15 4.93 -1.23
CA ARG A 111 -27.69 4.76 -2.55
C ARG A 111 -27.06 3.46 -3.06
N PRO A 112 -27.82 2.38 -3.27
CA PRO A 112 -27.30 1.18 -3.90
C PRO A 112 -26.67 1.47 -5.28
N ASP A 113 -27.01 2.63 -5.85
CA ASP A 113 -26.52 3.27 -7.07
C ASP A 113 -25.09 3.87 -6.97
N GLU A 114 -24.44 3.88 -5.80
CA GLU A 114 -23.02 4.29 -5.62
C GLU A 114 -22.11 3.13 -5.20
N VAL A 115 -22.42 1.91 -5.63
CA VAL A 115 -21.32 1.00 -5.92
C VAL A 115 -20.51 1.75 -6.98
N TYR A 116 -19.29 2.18 -6.65
CA TYR A 116 -18.28 2.38 -7.69
C TYR A 116 -18.09 1.00 -8.32
N GLU A 117 -19.01 0.64 -9.21
CA GLU A 117 -18.67 -0.22 -10.32
C GLU A 117 -17.48 0.50 -10.90
N ASP A 118 -16.33 -0.15 -10.79
CA ASP A 118 -15.20 0.21 -11.61
C ASP A 118 -15.69 -0.05 -13.05
N ASP A 119 -16.43 0.91 -13.62
CA ASP A 119 -17.02 0.87 -14.97
C ASP A 119 -15.91 0.65 -16.02
N ASP A 120 -14.65 0.77 -15.61
CA ASP A 120 -13.46 0.42 -16.39
C ASP A 120 -13.23 -1.11 -16.52
N VAL A 121 -14.00 -1.99 -15.87
CA VAL A 121 -13.85 -3.47 -15.95
C VAL A 121 -14.34 -4.02 -17.29
N ILE A 122 -15.16 -3.27 -18.04
CA ILE A 122 -15.58 -3.62 -19.41
C ILE A 122 -15.47 -2.38 -20.31
N ASP A 123 -14.31 -1.73 -20.35
CA ASP A 123 -14.07 -0.65 -21.31
C ASP A 123 -12.82 -0.93 -22.16
N ASP A 124 -13.02 -0.96 -23.48
CA ASP A 124 -12.00 -1.29 -24.46
C ASP A 124 -10.76 -0.38 -24.32
N LEU A 125 -9.59 -0.95 -24.59
CA LEU A 125 -8.32 -0.20 -24.64
C LEU A 125 -8.38 0.90 -25.71
N ASN A 126 -8.64 2.14 -25.29
CA ASN A 126 -8.61 3.31 -26.16
C ASN A 126 -7.27 4.05 -26.08
N VAL A 127 -6.71 4.43 -27.23
CA VAL A 127 -5.50 5.26 -27.37
C VAL A 127 -5.60 6.56 -26.55
N GLY A 128 -6.81 7.12 -26.41
CA GLY A 128 -7.07 8.29 -25.56
C GLY A 128 -6.80 8.04 -24.07
N LYS A 129 -7.22 6.88 -23.54
CA LYS A 129 -6.95 6.49 -22.14
C LYS A 129 -5.46 6.24 -21.93
N LEU A 130 -4.80 5.54 -22.86
CA LEU A 130 -3.36 5.27 -22.78
C LEU A 130 -2.53 6.56 -22.74
N LYS A 131 -2.92 7.57 -23.55
CA LYS A 131 -2.29 8.90 -23.51
C LYS A 131 -2.48 9.61 -22.16
N ARG A 132 -3.67 9.52 -21.55
CA ARG A 132 -3.94 10.10 -20.22
C ARG A 132 -3.10 9.44 -19.14
N TRP A 133 -3.05 8.11 -19.12
CA TRP A 133 -2.21 7.36 -18.17
C TRP A 133 -0.74 7.68 -18.35
N GLY A 134 -0.24 7.68 -19.59
CA GLY A 134 1.13 8.06 -19.88
C GLY A 134 1.47 9.48 -19.42
N ALA A 135 0.58 10.44 -19.64
CA ALA A 135 0.78 11.82 -19.20
C ALA A 135 0.81 11.94 -17.66
N LEU A 136 -0.10 11.26 -16.96
CA LEU A 136 -0.12 11.24 -15.49
C LEU A 136 1.14 10.60 -14.91
N LEU A 137 1.52 9.43 -15.42
CA LEU A 137 2.73 8.71 -14.97
C LEU A 137 4.01 9.48 -15.28
N PHE A 138 4.07 10.18 -16.41
CA PHE A 138 5.19 11.04 -16.75
C PHE A 138 5.32 12.23 -15.78
N GLY A 139 4.21 12.93 -15.50
CA GLY A 139 4.20 14.00 -14.51
C GLY A 139 4.61 13.49 -13.12
N PHE A 140 4.10 12.34 -12.71
CA PHE A 140 4.46 11.68 -11.46
C PHE A 140 5.94 11.30 -11.41
N SER A 141 6.50 10.80 -12.52
CA SER A 141 7.93 10.45 -12.65
C SER A 141 8.84 11.65 -12.44
N ILE A 142 8.47 12.82 -12.96
CA ILE A 142 9.23 14.07 -12.74
C ILE A 142 9.19 14.44 -11.25
N ILE A 143 8.00 14.43 -10.64
CA ILE A 143 7.82 14.81 -9.23
C ILE A 143 8.67 13.89 -8.33
N VAL A 144 8.65 12.57 -8.58
CA VAL A 144 9.45 11.61 -7.82
C VAL A 144 10.94 11.79 -8.09
N ALA A 145 11.37 11.99 -9.34
CA ALA A 145 12.79 12.22 -9.63
C ALA A 145 13.33 13.48 -8.92
N VAL A 146 12.56 14.58 -8.89
CA VAL A 146 12.92 15.77 -8.11
C VAL A 146 12.95 15.46 -6.62
N GLY A 147 11.94 14.74 -6.11
CA GLY A 147 11.88 14.37 -4.70
C GLY A 147 13.07 13.53 -4.25
N ASN A 148 13.59 12.65 -5.10
CA ASN A 148 14.77 11.83 -4.80
C ASN A 148 16.04 12.66 -4.72
N VAL A 149 16.23 13.61 -5.63
CA VAL A 149 17.37 14.53 -5.60
C VAL A 149 17.36 15.38 -4.33
N VAL A 150 16.19 15.89 -3.96
CA VAL A 150 16.03 16.76 -2.79
C VAL A 150 16.15 15.98 -1.48
N GLY A 151 15.51 14.81 -1.39
CA GLY A 151 15.42 14.02 -0.15
C GLY A 151 16.61 13.10 0.10
N TYR A 152 17.22 12.57 -0.96
CA TYR A 152 18.20 11.49 -0.88
C TYR A 152 19.49 11.76 -1.67
N HIS A 153 19.60 12.94 -2.30
CA HIS A 153 20.79 13.37 -3.05
C HIS A 153 21.24 12.40 -4.15
N THR A 154 20.32 11.60 -4.69
CA THR A 154 20.60 10.73 -5.83
C THR A 154 20.62 11.53 -7.14
N SER A 155 21.17 10.94 -8.19
CA SER A 155 21.21 11.53 -9.53
C SER A 155 19.80 11.68 -10.10
N PHE A 156 19.45 12.89 -10.56
CA PHE A 156 18.15 13.17 -11.18
C PHE A 156 17.91 12.26 -12.39
N VAL A 157 18.93 12.11 -13.23
CA VAL A 157 18.82 11.34 -14.47
C VAL A 157 18.56 9.88 -14.18
N ASP A 158 19.27 9.30 -13.21
CA ASP A 158 19.13 7.88 -12.88
C ASP A 158 17.78 7.59 -12.21
N SER A 159 17.35 8.46 -11.28
CA SER A 159 16.00 8.38 -10.68
C SER A 159 14.90 8.55 -11.72
N PHE A 160 15.09 9.44 -12.70
CA PHE A 160 14.11 9.67 -13.75
C PHE A 160 13.99 8.47 -14.69
N ILE A 161 15.12 7.90 -15.13
CA ILE A 161 15.14 6.68 -15.95
C ILE A 161 14.44 5.54 -15.22
N ALA A 162 14.73 5.36 -13.93
CA ALA A 162 14.07 4.37 -13.10
C ALA A 162 12.54 4.55 -13.04
N MET A 163 12.06 5.78 -12.85
CA MET A 163 10.62 6.08 -12.83
C MET A 163 9.96 5.86 -14.20
N ILE A 164 10.66 6.09 -15.30
CA ILE A 164 10.18 5.74 -16.64
C ILE A 164 10.07 4.22 -16.81
N ILE A 165 11.06 3.45 -16.35
CA ILE A 165 11.02 1.98 -16.37
C ILE A 165 9.79 1.48 -15.59
N ILE A 166 9.60 1.96 -14.36
CA ILE A 166 8.45 1.60 -13.52
C ILE A 166 7.14 1.99 -14.21
N SER A 167 7.06 3.19 -14.80
CA SER A 167 5.87 3.66 -15.52
C SER A 167 5.52 2.80 -16.74
N ILE A 168 6.52 2.35 -17.51
CA ILE A 168 6.31 1.43 -18.64
C ILE A 168 5.76 0.10 -18.14
N ILE A 169 6.34 -0.46 -17.07
CA ILE A 169 5.85 -1.70 -16.45
C ILE A 169 4.41 -1.54 -15.97
N THR A 170 4.08 -0.40 -15.35
CA THR A 170 2.71 -0.10 -14.91
C THR A 170 1.74 -0.02 -16.10
N ILE A 171 2.11 0.67 -17.17
CA ILE A 171 1.27 0.77 -18.38
C ILE A 171 1.02 -0.60 -18.98
N ILE A 172 2.04 -1.45 -19.11
CA ILE A 172 1.89 -2.80 -19.65
C ILE A 172 1.01 -3.63 -18.73
N GLY A 173 1.22 -3.58 -17.41
CA GLY A 173 0.42 -4.32 -16.43
C GLY A 173 -1.07 -3.94 -16.45
N MET A 174 -1.38 -2.65 -16.44
CA MET A 174 -2.77 -2.15 -16.53
C MET A 174 -3.40 -2.45 -17.89
N SER A 175 -2.61 -2.42 -18.98
CA SER A 175 -3.13 -2.79 -20.30
C SER A 175 -3.43 -4.28 -20.38
N LEU A 176 -2.60 -5.14 -19.77
CA LEU A 176 -2.76 -6.58 -19.79
C LEU A 176 -4.00 -7.04 -19.00
N GLU A 177 -4.27 -6.41 -17.85
CA GLU A 177 -5.50 -6.64 -17.08
C GLU A 177 -6.76 -6.47 -17.94
N ARG A 178 -6.79 -5.47 -18.83
CA ARG A 178 -7.94 -5.22 -19.71
C ARG A 178 -8.06 -6.16 -20.90
N ILE A 179 -6.96 -6.80 -21.31
CA ILE A 179 -6.96 -7.78 -22.40
C ILE A 179 -7.43 -9.14 -21.89
N ILE A 180 -7.15 -9.46 -20.62
CA ILE A 180 -7.46 -10.76 -20.03
C ILE A 180 -8.84 -10.68 -19.35
N PRO A 181 -9.84 -11.50 -19.74
CA PRO A 181 -11.21 -11.42 -19.23
C PRO A 181 -11.38 -12.00 -17.81
N VAL A 182 -10.31 -12.02 -17.00
CA VAL A 182 -10.31 -12.59 -15.64
C VAL A 182 -10.17 -11.42 -14.65
N HIS A 183 -11.05 -11.35 -13.65
CA HIS A 183 -11.06 -10.29 -12.61
C HIS A 183 -9.88 -10.43 -11.63
N ILE A 184 -8.67 -10.20 -12.10
CA ILE A 184 -7.44 -10.19 -11.31
C ILE A 184 -7.00 -8.74 -11.13
N PRO A 185 -6.78 -8.25 -9.89
CA PRO A 185 -6.34 -6.88 -9.66
C PRO A 185 -5.07 -6.49 -10.44
N SER A 186 -5.03 -5.31 -11.07
CA SER A 186 -3.91 -4.80 -11.88
C SER A 186 -2.55 -4.92 -11.20
N ILE A 187 -2.52 -4.69 -9.89
CA ILE A 187 -1.29 -4.72 -9.08
C ILE A 187 -0.57 -6.07 -9.18
N ILE A 188 -1.30 -7.17 -9.37
CA ILE A 188 -0.73 -8.51 -9.55
C ILE A 188 0.05 -8.58 -10.86
N PHE A 189 -0.52 -8.09 -11.97
CA PHE A 189 0.16 -8.05 -13.26
C PHE A 189 1.41 -7.16 -13.23
N ILE A 190 1.30 -5.98 -12.60
CA ILE A 190 2.42 -5.05 -12.46
C ILE A 190 3.56 -5.72 -11.67
N SER A 191 3.26 -6.36 -10.55
CA SER A 191 4.26 -7.07 -9.74
C SER A 191 4.87 -8.28 -10.46
N LEU A 192 4.08 -9.06 -11.21
CA LEU A 192 4.59 -10.20 -11.96
C LEU A 192 5.52 -9.77 -13.09
N ILE A 193 5.17 -8.72 -13.84
CA ILE A 193 6.03 -8.18 -14.91
C ILE A 193 7.30 -7.57 -14.29
N GLY A 194 7.16 -6.80 -13.20
CA GLY A 194 8.30 -6.24 -12.49
C GLY A 194 9.28 -7.33 -12.01
N LEU A 195 8.76 -8.41 -11.42
CA LEU A 195 9.55 -9.56 -11.01
C LEU A 195 10.22 -10.25 -12.21
N PHE A 196 9.48 -10.45 -13.30
CA PHE A 196 10.01 -11.12 -14.49
C PHE A 196 11.17 -10.36 -15.13
N VAL A 197 11.08 -9.03 -15.21
CA VAL A 197 12.11 -8.18 -15.82
C VAL A 197 13.34 -8.00 -14.90
N ALA A 198 13.16 -8.17 -13.58
CA ALA A 198 14.20 -8.03 -12.57
C ALA A 198 14.82 -9.37 -12.09
N ILE A 199 14.35 -10.52 -12.59
CA ILE A 199 14.82 -11.83 -12.11
C ILE A 199 16.29 -12.06 -12.50
N PRO A 200 17.16 -12.55 -11.59
CA PRO A 200 18.54 -12.85 -11.95
C PRO A 200 18.58 -13.86 -13.11
N GLY A 201 19.24 -13.51 -14.21
CA GLY A 201 19.37 -14.34 -15.41
C GLY A 201 18.61 -13.87 -16.65
N VAL A 202 17.70 -12.88 -16.54
CA VAL A 202 17.17 -12.20 -17.75
C VAL A 202 18.08 -11.05 -18.17
N PRO A 203 18.22 -10.78 -19.48
CA PRO A 203 19.14 -9.75 -19.99
C PRO A 203 18.80 -8.32 -19.53
N THR A 204 17.57 -8.08 -19.07
CA THR A 204 17.11 -6.79 -18.55
C THR A 204 17.39 -6.59 -17.07
N ALA A 205 17.78 -7.64 -16.33
CA ALA A 205 17.83 -7.61 -14.87
C ALA A 205 18.83 -6.60 -14.32
N ASP A 206 20.07 -6.62 -14.83
CA ASP A 206 21.14 -5.73 -14.36
C ASP A 206 20.80 -4.27 -14.63
N PHE A 207 20.24 -3.99 -15.82
CA PHE A 207 19.80 -2.65 -16.20
C PHE A 207 18.68 -2.15 -15.28
N VAL A 208 17.63 -2.95 -15.06
CA VAL A 208 16.51 -2.55 -14.21
C VAL A 208 16.96 -2.40 -12.76
N ALA A 209 17.75 -3.33 -12.23
CA ALA A 209 18.25 -3.25 -10.86
C ALA A 209 19.14 -2.02 -10.61
N GLN A 210 20.01 -1.68 -11.57
CA GLN A 210 20.88 -0.50 -11.47
C GLN A 210 20.09 0.80 -11.33
N TYR A 211 19.04 0.99 -12.12
CA TYR A 211 18.26 2.23 -12.10
C TYR A 211 17.22 2.22 -10.98
N VAL A 212 16.46 1.14 -10.81
CA VAL A 212 15.38 1.07 -9.80
C VAL A 212 15.92 1.21 -8.38
N SER A 213 17.15 0.75 -8.10
CA SER A 213 17.81 0.96 -6.80
C SER A 213 18.14 2.42 -6.47
N GLN A 214 18.02 3.34 -7.44
CA GLN A 214 18.20 4.79 -7.22
C GLN A 214 16.92 5.50 -6.78
N VAL A 215 15.79 4.78 -6.72
CA VAL A 215 14.49 5.34 -6.36
C VAL A 215 14.05 4.86 -5.01
N GLU A 216 13.91 5.81 -4.10
CA GLU A 216 13.43 5.57 -2.76
C GLU A 216 11.90 5.47 -2.72
N LEU A 217 11.41 4.39 -2.11
CA LEU A 217 9.97 4.13 -1.94
C LEU A 217 9.26 5.29 -1.21
N THR A 218 9.95 5.94 -0.27
CA THR A 218 9.44 7.10 0.49
C THR A 218 9.11 8.28 -0.42
N THR A 219 9.90 8.51 -1.47
CA THR A 219 9.67 9.61 -2.41
C THR A 219 8.43 9.37 -3.27
N ILE A 220 8.26 8.13 -3.74
CA ILE A 220 7.04 7.69 -4.45
C ILE A 220 5.83 7.93 -3.55
N CYS A 221 5.90 7.51 -2.30
CA CYS A 221 4.80 7.65 -1.35
C CYS A 221 4.52 9.12 -1.00
N THR A 222 5.55 9.97 -0.93
CA THR A 222 5.40 11.40 -0.68
C THR A 222 4.62 12.08 -1.81
N ALA A 223 4.99 11.81 -3.06
CA ALA A 223 4.27 12.33 -4.23
C ALA A 223 2.82 11.82 -4.27
N PHE A 224 2.61 10.53 -4.00
CA PHE A 224 1.28 9.91 -3.94
C PHE A 224 0.41 10.53 -2.84
N LEU A 225 0.92 10.63 -1.61
CA LEU A 225 0.19 11.20 -0.48
C LEU A 225 -0.12 12.68 -0.68
N GLY A 226 0.77 13.43 -1.34
CA GLY A 226 0.50 14.81 -1.75
C GLY A 226 -0.72 14.90 -2.67
N TYR A 227 -0.79 14.05 -3.68
CA TYR A 227 -1.96 13.97 -4.58
C TYR A 227 -3.23 13.55 -3.84
N VAL A 228 -3.16 12.50 -3.01
CA VAL A 228 -4.30 12.01 -2.22
C VAL A 228 -4.78 13.08 -1.23
N GLY A 229 -3.87 13.83 -0.61
CA GLY A 229 -4.21 14.95 0.27
C GLY A 229 -4.99 16.06 -0.44
N ILE A 230 -4.59 16.42 -1.66
CA ILE A 230 -5.32 17.39 -2.49
C ILE A 230 -6.69 16.84 -2.90
N ALA A 231 -6.79 15.55 -3.24
CA ALA A 231 -8.05 14.92 -3.61
C ALA A 231 -9.07 14.98 -2.47
N ILE A 232 -8.65 14.70 -1.22
CA ILE A 232 -9.51 14.78 -0.03
C ILE A 232 -9.98 16.20 0.25
N GLY A 233 -9.18 17.20 -0.11
CA GLY A 233 -9.60 18.59 -0.01
C GLY A 233 -10.91 18.87 -0.75
N LYS A 234 -11.24 18.08 -1.78
CA LYS A 234 -12.53 18.15 -2.48
C LYS A 234 -13.67 17.53 -1.66
N ASP A 235 -13.42 16.42 -0.98
CA ASP A 235 -14.41 15.65 -0.20
C ASP A 235 -14.34 15.94 1.31
N TRP A 236 -13.97 17.17 1.67
CA TRP A 236 -13.69 17.60 3.04
C TRP A 236 -14.89 17.44 3.99
N GLU A 237 -16.12 17.57 3.47
CA GLU A 237 -17.35 17.41 4.25
C GLU A 237 -17.54 15.96 4.72
N GLU A 238 -17.28 14.99 3.85
CA GLU A 238 -17.38 13.56 4.18
C GLU A 238 -16.30 13.16 5.20
N PHE A 239 -15.08 13.70 5.05
CA PHE A 239 -14.01 13.50 6.03
C PHE A 239 -14.40 14.00 7.43
N LYS A 240 -15.06 15.17 7.52
CA LYS A 240 -15.56 15.69 8.82
C LYS A 240 -16.64 14.81 9.43
N ARG A 241 -17.48 14.17 8.60
CA ARG A 241 -18.60 13.35 9.06
C ARG A 241 -18.13 12.12 9.85
N ILE A 242 -16.99 11.53 9.48
CA ILE A 242 -16.37 10.41 10.20
C ILE A 242 -15.89 10.82 11.60
N GLY A 243 -15.47 12.08 11.75
CA GLY A 243 -15.14 12.69 13.02
C GLY A 243 -13.96 12.05 13.78
N TRP A 244 -13.68 12.57 14.97
CA TRP A 244 -12.57 12.13 15.82
C TRP A 244 -12.67 10.68 16.29
N ARG A 245 -13.89 10.13 16.38
CA ARG A 245 -14.13 8.73 16.78
C ARG A 245 -13.60 7.75 15.74
N GLY A 246 -13.83 8.01 14.45
CA GLY A 246 -13.31 7.16 13.38
C GLY A 246 -11.78 7.14 13.34
N VAL A 247 -11.14 8.28 13.66
CA VAL A 247 -9.68 8.36 13.78
C VAL A 247 -9.17 7.42 14.86
N ILE A 248 -9.73 7.47 16.08
CA ILE A 248 -9.31 6.60 17.18
C ILE A 248 -9.46 5.12 16.81
N VAL A 249 -10.59 4.74 16.21
CA VAL A 249 -10.82 3.36 15.75
C VAL A 249 -9.76 2.96 14.73
N ALA A 250 -9.43 3.82 13.76
CA ALA A 250 -8.39 3.56 12.79
C ALA A 250 -7.01 3.33 13.46
N LEU A 251 -6.63 4.15 14.43
CA LEU A 251 -5.35 3.98 15.16
C LEU A 251 -5.29 2.65 15.91
N ILE A 252 -6.37 2.26 16.58
CA ILE A 252 -6.46 0.98 17.29
C ILE A 252 -6.35 -0.19 16.32
N VAL A 253 -7.07 -0.12 15.19
CA VAL A 253 -7.03 -1.16 14.14
C VAL A 253 -5.62 -1.28 13.57
N ILE A 254 -4.98 -0.17 13.20
CA ILE A 254 -3.61 -0.16 12.66
C ILE A 254 -2.63 -0.77 13.66
N THR A 255 -2.76 -0.43 14.93
CA THR A 255 -1.92 -1.00 16.00
C THR A 255 -2.12 -2.49 16.14
N GLY A 256 -3.36 -2.94 16.20
CA GLY A 256 -3.70 -4.35 16.32
C GLY A 256 -3.22 -5.16 15.13
N THR A 257 -3.42 -4.66 13.90
CA THR A 257 -2.94 -5.31 12.68
C THR A 257 -1.43 -5.36 12.63
N TYR A 258 -0.74 -4.25 12.90
CA TYR A 258 0.72 -4.22 12.84
C TYR A 258 1.36 -5.14 13.88
N LEU A 259 0.94 -5.05 15.14
CA LEU A 259 1.46 -5.91 16.21
C LEU A 259 1.08 -7.38 16.01
N GLY A 260 -0.17 -7.65 15.62
CA GLY A 260 -0.63 -9.01 15.35
C GLY A 260 0.16 -9.66 14.21
N SER A 261 0.34 -8.94 13.11
CA SER A 261 1.17 -9.40 11.98
C SER A 261 2.63 -9.57 12.38
N ALA A 262 3.20 -8.68 13.20
CA ALA A 262 4.58 -8.81 13.68
C ALA A 262 4.76 -10.03 14.58
N SER A 263 3.82 -10.32 15.46
CA SER A 263 3.85 -11.53 16.31
C SER A 263 3.76 -12.80 15.47
N ILE A 264 2.85 -12.85 14.49
CA ILE A 264 2.72 -14.00 13.58
C ILE A 264 3.99 -14.17 12.76
N ALA A 265 4.51 -13.08 12.17
CA ALA A 265 5.73 -13.11 11.37
C ALA A 265 6.94 -13.58 12.19
N ASN A 266 7.11 -13.08 13.42
CA ASN A 266 8.20 -13.50 14.30
C ASN A 266 8.09 -14.98 14.66
N LEU A 267 6.88 -15.47 14.95
CA LEU A 267 6.64 -16.89 15.20
C LEU A 267 6.96 -17.74 13.97
N THR A 268 6.51 -17.33 12.78
CA THR A 268 6.79 -18.04 11.53
C THR A 268 8.28 -18.09 11.25
N LEU A 269 9.00 -16.97 11.38
CA LEU A 269 10.44 -16.90 11.20
C LEU A 269 11.17 -17.89 12.13
N PHE A 270 10.79 -17.92 13.41
CA PHE A 270 11.33 -18.86 14.39
C PHE A 270 11.06 -20.32 14.04
N VAL A 271 9.81 -20.65 13.66
CA VAL A 271 9.43 -22.01 13.25
C VAL A 271 10.17 -22.46 11.98
N THR A 272 10.42 -21.54 11.05
CA THR A 272 11.18 -21.83 9.82
C THR A 272 12.70 -21.90 10.02
N GLY A 273 13.21 -21.56 11.21
CA GLY A 273 14.64 -21.53 11.53
C GLY A 273 15.41 -20.40 10.85
N MET A 274 14.71 -19.36 10.37
CA MET A 274 15.36 -18.15 9.84
C MET A 274 15.90 -17.26 10.98
N ILE A 275 15.36 -17.40 12.18
CA ILE A 275 15.79 -16.73 13.43
C ILE A 275 15.73 -17.71 14.61
#